data_AF-A0A0F8ZCM4-F1
#
_entry.id   AF-A0A0F8ZCM4-F1
#
_cell.length_a   1.000
_cell.length_b   1.000
_cell.length_c   1.000
_cell.angle_alpha   90.00
_cell.angle_beta   90.00
_cell.angle_gamma   90.00
#
_symmetry.space_group_name_H-M   'P 1'
#
loop_
_entity.id
_entity.type
_entity.pdbx_description
1 polymer ?
#
loop_
_entity_poly.entity_id
_entity_poly.type
_entity_poly.pdbx_seq_one_letter_code
_entity_poly.pdbx_strand_id
1 'polypeptide(L)'
;ENMNYSQFDTNSDISVKSSDAQYECVDAWIIIGGDKASHEYWELVLTTLEWVYDQALALGSNDDDILMLVPEVAVTHTSREDGDSSPNNVNSAFNTWAPSKVGPNGVLGVYLHDHGGNDAMANYPYPSLTASQLNQYLDDFEAASGSDRIIVVYEACSSGTFVDELSKSDRIIMTSTEPGYSAWWSPIYPHISLFGEGLFNSILAGNSIGDAFVDATNEINALGYGDIQKPVIDDNHDGVGHIVNAWGHLPSTGDGIDAKNTYLTQGCPLILIKFPQVLYIPLKFWVAYNPAIINIPISIGVDNSTEIARVIVRVIPENWTPPVPSDNESMGGWDENETSYQWELTLDRNGNFTGLIEINSPIRDSN
;
A
#
# COMPACT_ATOMS: atom_id res chain seq x y z
N GLU A 1 9.17 24.47 32.78
CA GLU A 1 9.54 23.10 33.20
C GLU A 1 10.32 22.47 32.06
N ASN A 2 11.40 21.75 32.37
CA ASN A 2 12.27 21.15 31.35
C ASN A 2 11.50 20.03 30.64
N MET A 3 11.17 20.25 29.37
CA MET A 3 10.64 19.20 28.50
C MET A 3 11.75 18.17 28.28
N ASN A 4 11.53 16.95 28.79
CA ASN A 4 12.35 15.80 28.42
C ASN A 4 12.06 15.50 26.95
N TYR A 5 13.01 15.80 26.08
CA TYR A 5 13.01 15.29 24.71
C TYR A 5 13.25 13.78 24.80
N SER A 6 12.28 12.97 24.38
CA SER A 6 12.49 11.55 24.14
C SER A 6 13.49 11.42 22.99
N GLN A 7 14.72 11.06 23.32
CA GLN A 7 15.77 10.79 22.37
C GLN A 7 15.55 9.36 21.83
N PHE A 8 15.40 9.23 20.52
CA PHE A 8 15.31 7.94 19.84
C PHE A 8 16.67 7.22 19.93
N ASP A 9 16.64 5.92 20.22
CA ASP A 9 17.79 5.02 20.09
C ASP A 9 17.58 4.15 18.85
N THR A 10 18.28 4.47 17.77
CA THR A 10 18.19 3.77 16.47
C THR A 10 18.76 2.35 16.52
N ASN A 11 19.38 1.93 17.63
CA ASN A 11 20.01 0.61 17.74
C ASN A 11 19.07 -0.51 18.20
N SER A 12 17.92 -0.21 18.81
CA SER A 12 16.99 -1.25 19.30
C SER A 12 15.90 -1.63 18.31
N ASP A 13 15.53 -0.72 17.40
CA ASP A 13 14.30 -0.84 16.60
C ASP A 13 14.57 -1.26 15.14
N ILE A 14 15.84 -1.24 14.71
CA ILE A 14 16.28 -1.75 13.41
C ILE A 14 17.17 -2.97 13.64
N SER A 15 16.55 -4.10 13.97
CA SER A 15 17.24 -5.39 13.94
C SER A 15 16.93 -6.09 12.63
N VAL A 16 17.95 -6.29 11.80
CA VAL A 16 17.86 -7.26 10.69
C VAL A 16 17.76 -8.62 11.35
N LYS A 17 16.52 -9.12 11.48
CA LYS A 17 16.24 -10.44 12.02
C LYS A 17 16.76 -11.46 11.02
N SER A 18 17.92 -12.05 11.30
CA SER A 18 18.35 -13.25 10.59
C SER A 18 17.57 -14.44 11.14
N SER A 19 16.41 -14.73 10.56
CA SER A 19 15.78 -16.04 10.64
C SER A 19 16.12 -16.84 9.37
N ASP A 20 15.67 -18.09 9.31
CA ASP A 20 15.62 -18.93 8.10
C ASP A 20 14.61 -18.35 7.07
N ALA A 21 14.74 -17.06 6.77
CA ALA A 21 13.86 -16.27 5.94
C ALA A 21 13.73 -16.89 4.54
N GLN A 22 12.48 -17.06 4.09
CA GLN A 22 12.20 -17.41 2.72
C GLN A 22 12.29 -16.14 1.88
N TYR A 23 13.33 -16.08 1.07
CA TYR A 23 13.49 -15.02 0.09
C TYR A 23 12.84 -15.46 -1.21
N GLU A 24 11.86 -14.70 -1.64
CA GLU A 24 11.16 -14.93 -2.89
C GLU A 24 11.61 -13.90 -3.92
N CYS A 25 11.97 -14.42 -5.09
CA CYS A 25 12.14 -13.63 -6.30
C CYS A 25 10.82 -13.75 -7.06
N VAL A 26 10.09 -12.64 -7.18
CA VAL A 26 8.86 -12.63 -7.98
C VAL A 26 9.26 -12.72 -9.44
N ASP A 27 8.96 -13.86 -10.07
CA ASP A 27 9.33 -14.15 -11.46
C ASP A 27 8.52 -13.32 -12.45
N ALA A 28 7.28 -12.96 -12.10
CA ALA A 28 6.44 -12.10 -12.90
C ALA A 28 5.43 -11.32 -12.06
N TRP A 29 5.12 -10.09 -12.49
CA TRP A 29 4.04 -9.28 -11.93
C TRP A 29 2.92 -9.10 -12.95
N ILE A 30 1.66 -9.27 -12.52
CA ILE A 30 0.49 -8.79 -13.23
C ILE A 30 -0.08 -7.60 -12.44
N ILE A 31 -0.17 -6.44 -13.07
CA ILE A 31 -0.72 -5.21 -12.50
C ILE A 31 -2.00 -4.88 -13.27
N ILE A 32 -3.13 -4.70 -12.59
CA ILE A 32 -4.45 -4.49 -13.22
C ILE A 32 -5.15 -3.28 -12.61
N GLY A 33 -5.65 -2.37 -13.45
CA GLY A 33 -6.68 -1.40 -13.05
C GLY A 33 -7.76 -1.21 -14.10
N GLY A 34 -8.95 -0.75 -13.69
CA GLY A 34 -10.19 -0.90 -14.46
C GLY A 34 -11.07 0.34 -14.67
N ASP A 35 -10.61 1.54 -14.30
CA ASP A 35 -11.44 2.75 -14.16
C ASP A 35 -12.09 3.23 -15.49
N LYS A 36 -12.89 4.30 -15.43
CA LYS A 36 -13.65 4.89 -16.55
C LYS A 36 -13.31 6.36 -16.79
N ALA A 37 -13.38 6.79 -18.05
CA ALA A 37 -13.11 8.18 -18.45
C ALA A 37 -14.02 9.24 -17.79
N SER A 38 -15.19 8.86 -17.28
CA SER A 38 -16.10 9.80 -16.60
C SER A 38 -15.83 9.94 -15.11
N HIS A 39 -14.92 9.15 -14.53
CA HIS A 39 -14.52 9.27 -13.14
C HIS A 39 -13.44 10.35 -13.03
N GLU A 40 -13.52 11.24 -12.04
CA GLU A 40 -12.64 12.41 -11.95
C GLU A 40 -11.20 12.08 -11.49
N TYR A 41 -10.98 10.88 -10.92
CA TYR A 41 -9.68 10.45 -10.38
C TYR A 41 -9.05 9.27 -11.12
N TRP A 42 -9.46 8.96 -12.35
CA TRP A 42 -8.86 7.84 -13.11
C TRP A 42 -7.35 8.02 -13.33
N GLU A 43 -6.86 9.26 -13.38
CA GLU A 43 -5.42 9.56 -13.47
C GLU A 43 -4.66 9.11 -12.21
N LEU A 44 -5.30 9.13 -11.03
CA LEU A 44 -4.69 8.64 -9.79
C LEU A 44 -4.60 7.11 -9.76
N VAL A 45 -5.58 6.42 -10.37
CA VAL A 45 -5.51 4.97 -10.60
C VAL A 45 -4.29 4.67 -11.46
N LEU A 46 -4.15 5.33 -12.62
CA LEU A 46 -2.98 5.15 -13.48
C LEU A 46 -1.66 5.47 -12.75
N THR A 47 -1.62 6.59 -12.01
CA THR A 47 -0.44 6.98 -11.21
C THR A 47 -0.05 5.90 -10.21
N THR A 48 -1.02 5.24 -9.59
CA THR A 48 -0.78 4.13 -8.66
C THR A 48 -0.27 2.90 -9.39
N LEU A 49 -0.84 2.53 -10.53
CA LEU A 49 -0.34 1.39 -11.32
C LEU A 49 1.12 1.61 -11.77
N GLU A 50 1.44 2.81 -12.27
CA GLU A 50 2.81 3.16 -12.66
C GLU A 50 3.77 3.17 -11.46
N TRP A 51 3.30 3.63 -10.30
CA TRP A 51 4.10 3.61 -9.09
C TRP A 51 4.38 2.18 -8.62
N VAL A 52 3.40 1.27 -8.65
CA VAL A 52 3.61 -0.16 -8.34
C VAL A 52 4.54 -0.82 -9.36
N TYR A 53 4.42 -0.46 -10.64
CA TYR A 53 5.37 -0.88 -11.68
C TYR A 53 6.80 -0.50 -11.29
N ASP A 54 7.02 0.74 -10.86
CA ASP A 54 8.33 1.19 -10.37
C ASP A 54 8.78 0.43 -9.12
N GLN A 55 7.86 0.04 -8.22
CA GLN A 55 8.21 -0.76 -7.05
C GLN A 55 8.64 -2.18 -7.46
N ALA A 56 7.97 -2.80 -8.43
CA ALA A 56 8.37 -4.10 -8.98
C ALA A 56 9.76 -4.04 -9.64
N LEU A 57 10.04 -2.98 -10.41
CA LEU A 57 11.39 -2.73 -10.94
C LEU A 57 12.42 -2.52 -9.82
N ALA A 58 12.07 -1.80 -8.76
CA ALA A 58 12.94 -1.58 -7.61
C ALA A 58 13.20 -2.88 -6.83
N LEU A 59 12.23 -3.80 -6.83
CA LEU A 59 12.35 -5.19 -6.37
C LEU A 59 13.08 -6.09 -7.40
N GLY A 60 13.64 -5.52 -8.45
CA GLY A 60 14.55 -6.19 -9.37
C GLY A 60 13.88 -7.07 -10.42
N SER A 61 12.56 -6.94 -10.62
CA SER A 61 11.90 -7.44 -11.83
C SER A 61 12.43 -6.67 -13.05
N ASN A 62 12.51 -7.33 -14.21
CA ASN A 62 12.75 -6.63 -15.47
C ASN A 62 11.43 -6.16 -16.05
N ASP A 63 11.50 -5.17 -16.95
CA ASP A 63 10.36 -4.64 -17.70
C ASP A 63 9.56 -5.78 -18.38
N ASP A 64 10.26 -6.71 -19.05
CA ASP A 64 9.65 -7.87 -19.71
C ASP A 64 8.90 -8.82 -18.76
N ASP A 65 9.16 -8.75 -17.46
CA ASP A 65 8.59 -9.61 -16.41
C ASP A 65 7.47 -8.90 -15.62
N ILE A 66 7.04 -7.72 -16.08
CA ILE A 66 5.90 -6.99 -15.53
C ILE A 66 4.89 -6.77 -16.65
N LEU A 67 3.67 -7.28 -16.47
CA LEU A 67 2.55 -7.02 -17.38
C LEU A 67 1.58 -6.06 -16.72
N MET A 68 1.36 -4.89 -17.32
CA MET A 68 0.45 -3.87 -16.79
C MET A 68 -0.77 -3.69 -17.69
N LEU A 69 -1.94 -4.09 -17.19
CA LEU A 69 -3.23 -3.83 -17.81
C LEU A 69 -3.86 -2.59 -17.17
N VAL A 70 -4.12 -1.59 -17.99
CA VAL A 70 -4.63 -0.29 -17.53
C VAL A 70 -6.13 -0.15 -17.83
N PRO A 71 -6.83 0.83 -17.23
CA PRO A 71 -8.16 1.21 -17.66
C PRO A 71 -8.20 1.50 -19.17
N GLU A 72 -9.32 1.24 -19.87
CA GLU A 72 -9.41 1.49 -21.31
C GLU A 72 -9.09 2.96 -21.68
N VAL A 73 -9.49 3.89 -20.81
CA VAL A 73 -9.19 5.32 -20.95
C VAL A 73 -7.67 5.61 -20.90
N ALA A 74 -6.88 4.78 -20.23
CA ALA A 74 -5.47 5.00 -19.95
C ALA A 74 -4.51 4.40 -20.99
N VAL A 75 -4.99 3.60 -21.96
CA VAL A 75 -4.16 2.87 -22.96
C VAL A 75 -3.23 3.76 -23.81
N THR A 76 -3.41 5.07 -23.80
CA THR A 76 -2.55 6.02 -24.56
C THR A 76 -1.86 7.06 -23.68
N HIS A 77 -1.98 6.90 -22.36
CA HIS A 77 -1.49 7.87 -21.37
C HIS A 77 -0.16 7.46 -20.74
N THR A 78 0.28 6.23 -20.97
CA THR A 78 1.60 5.75 -20.59
C THR A 78 2.25 5.03 -21.79
N SER A 79 3.47 4.54 -21.62
CA SER A 79 4.15 3.65 -22.57
C SER A 79 4.53 2.31 -21.94
N ARG A 80 4.05 2.05 -20.73
CA ARG A 80 4.32 0.86 -19.91
C ARG A 80 3.19 -0.16 -19.95
N GLU A 81 2.07 0.21 -20.56
CA GLU A 81 0.88 -0.61 -20.66
C GLU A 81 1.02 -1.71 -21.71
N ASP A 82 0.54 -2.90 -21.37
CA ASP A 82 0.43 -4.05 -22.27
C ASP A 82 -0.96 -4.19 -22.90
N GLY A 83 -1.86 -3.26 -22.57
CA GLY A 83 -3.22 -3.19 -23.07
C GLY A 83 -4.21 -2.72 -22.01
N ASP A 84 -5.49 -2.71 -22.38
CA ASP A 84 -6.56 -2.51 -21.42
C ASP A 84 -6.80 -3.75 -20.54
N SER A 85 -7.50 -3.57 -19.44
CA SER A 85 -8.01 -4.62 -18.55
C SER A 85 -9.20 -5.41 -19.10
N SER A 86 -9.36 -5.52 -20.42
CA SER A 86 -10.45 -6.31 -21.01
C SER A 86 -10.42 -7.78 -20.57
N PRO A 87 -11.58 -8.48 -20.52
CA PRO A 87 -11.62 -9.89 -20.13
C PRO A 87 -10.69 -10.80 -20.94
N ASN A 88 -10.46 -10.46 -22.22
CA ASN A 88 -9.52 -11.21 -23.07
C ASN A 88 -8.07 -10.99 -22.64
N ASN A 89 -7.68 -9.74 -22.34
CA ASN A 89 -6.32 -9.42 -21.91
C ASN A 89 -6.04 -9.98 -20.51
N VAL A 90 -6.98 -9.84 -19.56
CA VAL A 90 -6.86 -10.46 -18.23
C VAL A 90 -6.74 -11.97 -18.35
N ASN A 91 -7.60 -12.62 -19.13
CA ASN A 91 -7.50 -14.06 -19.37
C ASN A 91 -6.14 -14.44 -19.97
N SER A 92 -5.65 -13.69 -20.96
CA SER A 92 -4.35 -13.93 -21.61
C SER A 92 -3.18 -13.73 -20.63
N ALA A 93 -3.27 -12.76 -19.71
CA ALA A 93 -2.25 -12.52 -18.71
C ALA A 93 -2.02 -13.77 -17.85
N PHE A 94 -3.09 -14.36 -17.32
CA PHE A 94 -3.02 -15.54 -16.45
C PHE A 94 -2.83 -16.86 -17.20
N ASN A 95 -3.45 -17.04 -18.37
CA ASN A 95 -3.40 -18.31 -19.10
C ASN A 95 -2.22 -18.46 -20.07
N THR A 96 -1.57 -17.36 -20.46
CA THR A 96 -0.54 -17.39 -21.50
C THR A 96 0.72 -16.66 -21.11
N TRP A 97 0.63 -15.39 -20.69
CA TRP A 97 1.81 -14.59 -20.42
C TRP A 97 2.51 -15.06 -19.14
N ALA A 98 1.81 -15.11 -17.99
CA ALA A 98 2.43 -15.49 -16.72
C ALA A 98 2.99 -16.93 -16.72
N PRO A 99 2.32 -17.96 -17.27
CA PRO A 99 2.91 -19.30 -17.37
C PRO A 99 4.14 -19.39 -18.29
N SER A 100 4.36 -18.40 -19.17
CA SER A 100 5.59 -18.31 -19.96
C SER A 100 6.78 -17.70 -19.19
N LYS A 101 6.50 -17.08 -18.04
CA LYS A 101 7.47 -16.40 -17.17
C LYS A 101 7.75 -17.17 -15.89
N VAL A 102 6.69 -17.71 -15.28
CA VAL A 102 6.75 -18.39 -13.99
C VAL A 102 6.76 -19.90 -14.19
N GLY A 103 7.83 -20.56 -13.72
CA GLY A 103 7.94 -22.02 -13.71
C GLY A 103 7.40 -22.65 -12.42
N PRO A 104 7.41 -23.98 -12.27
CA PRO A 104 6.77 -24.69 -11.15
C PRO A 104 7.28 -24.36 -9.72
N ASN A 105 8.44 -23.71 -9.59
CA ASN A 105 8.96 -23.26 -8.29
C ASN A 105 9.09 -21.72 -8.24
N GLY A 106 8.48 -21.03 -9.20
CA GLY A 106 8.51 -19.58 -9.30
C GLY A 106 7.32 -18.94 -8.59
N VAL A 107 7.34 -17.62 -8.49
CA VAL A 107 6.37 -16.82 -7.75
C VAL A 107 5.68 -15.82 -8.69
N LEU A 108 4.36 -15.78 -8.64
CA LEU A 108 3.55 -14.77 -9.33
C LEU A 108 3.12 -13.68 -8.35
N GLY A 109 3.45 -12.42 -8.65
CA GLY A 109 2.87 -11.25 -7.99
C GLY A 109 1.67 -10.74 -8.77
N VAL A 110 0.59 -10.42 -8.06
CA VAL A 110 -0.62 -9.82 -8.64
C VAL A 110 -0.99 -8.59 -7.84
N TYR A 111 -1.06 -7.44 -8.49
CA TYR A 111 -1.58 -6.20 -7.92
C TYR A 111 -2.84 -5.78 -8.67
N LEU A 112 -3.93 -5.59 -7.94
CA LEU A 112 -5.20 -5.11 -8.48
C LEU A 112 -5.55 -3.79 -7.81
N HIS A 113 -5.95 -2.80 -8.61
CA HIS A 113 -6.35 -1.51 -8.10
C HIS A 113 -7.40 -0.84 -8.97
N ASP A 114 -8.57 -0.61 -8.37
CA ASP A 114 -9.63 0.26 -8.89
C ASP A 114 -10.70 0.44 -7.79
N HIS A 115 -11.85 1.00 -8.15
CA HIS A 115 -13.06 0.91 -7.33
C HIS A 115 -13.45 -0.53 -7.03
N GLY A 116 -14.00 -0.73 -5.85
CA GLY A 116 -14.43 -2.04 -5.39
C GLY A 116 -15.82 -2.02 -4.79
N GLY A 117 -16.48 -3.15 -4.90
CA GLY A 117 -17.73 -3.45 -4.23
C GLY A 117 -17.69 -4.87 -3.69
N ASN A 118 -18.83 -5.33 -3.19
CA ASN A 118 -18.94 -6.72 -2.73
C ASN A 118 -18.69 -7.69 -3.90
N ASP A 119 -17.63 -8.48 -3.80
CA ASP A 119 -17.18 -9.49 -4.77
C ASP A 119 -16.95 -8.94 -6.19
N ALA A 120 -16.64 -7.64 -6.30
CA ALA A 120 -16.43 -6.97 -7.58
C ALA A 120 -15.33 -5.91 -7.52
N MET A 121 -14.50 -5.87 -8.55
CA MET A 121 -13.64 -4.74 -8.92
C MET A 121 -14.21 -4.08 -10.17
N ALA A 122 -14.27 -2.75 -10.21
CA ALA A 122 -14.65 -2.03 -11.43
C ALA A 122 -13.67 -2.35 -12.57
N ASN A 123 -14.21 -2.39 -13.79
CA ASN A 123 -13.43 -2.74 -14.98
C ASN A 123 -14.09 -2.21 -16.27
N TYR A 124 -14.39 -0.92 -16.32
CA TYR A 124 -15.12 -0.31 -17.42
C TYR A 124 -14.28 -0.24 -18.72
N PRO A 125 -14.88 -0.37 -19.92
CA PRO A 125 -16.30 -0.58 -20.24
C PRO A 125 -16.79 -2.03 -20.09
N TYR A 126 -15.99 -2.89 -19.49
CA TYR A 126 -16.28 -4.30 -19.32
C TYR A 126 -17.09 -4.56 -18.04
N PRO A 127 -17.65 -5.78 -17.90
CA PRO A 127 -18.17 -6.22 -16.62
C PRO A 127 -17.08 -6.19 -15.54
N SER A 128 -17.47 -5.86 -14.32
CA SER A 128 -16.61 -5.95 -13.14
C SER A 128 -15.93 -7.31 -13.06
N LEU A 129 -14.66 -7.31 -12.67
CA LEU A 129 -13.92 -8.52 -12.34
C LEU A 129 -14.41 -9.01 -10.98
N THR A 130 -14.96 -10.23 -10.92
CA THR A 130 -15.46 -10.78 -9.65
C THR A 130 -14.43 -11.63 -8.91
N ALA A 131 -14.64 -11.84 -7.62
CA ALA A 131 -13.79 -12.73 -6.80
C ALA A 131 -13.69 -14.14 -7.40
N SER A 132 -14.82 -14.72 -7.80
CA SER A 132 -14.84 -16.03 -8.46
C SER A 132 -14.12 -16.04 -9.81
N GLN A 133 -14.17 -14.95 -10.59
CA GLN A 133 -13.44 -14.88 -11.86
C GLN A 133 -11.94 -14.77 -11.64
N LEU A 134 -11.50 -13.94 -10.69
CA LEU A 134 -10.09 -13.86 -10.33
C LEU A 134 -9.58 -15.20 -9.79
N ASN A 135 -10.33 -15.88 -8.91
CA ASN A 135 -9.94 -17.20 -8.43
C ASN A 135 -9.78 -18.20 -9.60
N GLN A 136 -10.69 -18.19 -10.57
CA GLN A 136 -10.56 -19.03 -11.76
C GLN A 136 -9.30 -18.71 -12.57
N TYR A 137 -8.95 -17.42 -12.72
CA TYR A 137 -7.72 -17.04 -13.40
C TYR A 137 -6.46 -17.50 -12.65
N LEU A 138 -6.44 -17.43 -11.32
CA LEU A 138 -5.35 -17.97 -10.51
C LEU A 138 -5.26 -19.50 -10.65
N ASP A 139 -6.38 -20.21 -10.58
CA ASP A 139 -6.44 -21.67 -10.77
C ASP A 139 -5.94 -22.09 -12.17
N ASP A 140 -6.29 -21.32 -13.21
CA ASP A 140 -5.82 -21.56 -14.58
C ASP A 140 -4.31 -21.33 -14.69
N PHE A 141 -3.78 -20.26 -14.06
CA PHE A 141 -2.35 -20.00 -13.99
C PHE A 141 -1.60 -21.15 -13.31
N GLU A 142 -2.08 -21.63 -12.16
CA GLU A 142 -1.47 -22.75 -11.44
C GLU A 142 -1.45 -24.02 -12.30
N ALA A 143 -2.56 -24.32 -12.96
CA ALA A 143 -2.65 -25.48 -13.85
C ALA A 143 -1.69 -25.38 -15.06
N ALA A 144 -1.46 -24.18 -15.58
CA ALA A 144 -0.62 -23.94 -16.74
C ALA A 144 0.88 -23.84 -16.42
N SER A 145 1.25 -23.20 -15.31
CA SER A 145 2.63 -22.96 -14.89
C SER A 145 3.19 -24.11 -14.03
N GLY A 146 2.31 -24.79 -13.29
CA GLY A 146 2.68 -25.71 -12.22
C GLY A 146 3.17 -25.03 -10.94
N SER A 147 3.10 -23.70 -10.84
CA SER A 147 3.39 -22.93 -9.62
C SER A 147 2.09 -22.65 -8.86
N ASP A 148 2.12 -22.86 -7.55
CA ASP A 148 1.08 -22.52 -6.58
C ASP A 148 1.44 -21.31 -5.72
N ARG A 149 2.65 -20.76 -5.85
CA ARG A 149 3.12 -19.63 -5.06
C ARG A 149 2.67 -18.30 -5.67
N ILE A 150 1.63 -17.70 -5.10
CA ILE A 150 1.02 -16.46 -5.60
C ILE A 150 0.89 -15.44 -4.48
N ILE A 151 1.29 -14.20 -4.74
CA ILE A 151 1.09 -13.07 -3.81
C ILE A 151 0.11 -12.11 -4.46
N VAL A 152 -1.05 -11.92 -3.83
CA VAL A 152 -2.10 -11.03 -4.31
C VAL A 152 -2.22 -9.83 -3.38
N VAL A 153 -2.17 -8.64 -3.95
CA VAL A 153 -2.49 -7.37 -3.29
C VAL A 153 -3.68 -6.76 -4.00
N TYR A 154 -4.79 -6.58 -3.29
CA TYR A 154 -6.00 -5.93 -3.84
C TYR A 154 -6.34 -4.63 -3.11
N GLU A 155 -6.17 -3.52 -3.82
CA GLU A 155 -6.41 -2.16 -3.35
C GLU A 155 -7.74 -1.61 -3.90
N ALA A 156 -8.80 -1.72 -3.11
CA ALA A 156 -10.13 -1.23 -3.45
C ALA A 156 -11.07 -1.20 -2.24
N CYS A 157 -12.16 -0.43 -2.35
CA CYS A 157 -13.28 -0.49 -1.39
C CYS A 157 -13.85 -1.93 -1.32
N SER A 158 -14.13 -2.41 -0.10
CA SER A 158 -14.62 -3.77 0.15
C SER A 158 -13.76 -4.89 -0.44
N SER A 159 -12.47 -4.65 -0.68
CA SER A 159 -11.54 -5.61 -1.29
C SER A 159 -11.44 -6.93 -0.52
N GLY A 160 -11.60 -6.90 0.80
CA GLY A 160 -11.63 -8.09 1.66
C GLY A 160 -12.76 -9.09 1.38
N THR A 161 -13.74 -8.71 0.54
CA THR A 161 -14.78 -9.66 0.07
C THR A 161 -14.24 -10.70 -0.91
N PHE A 162 -13.01 -10.55 -1.41
CA PHE A 162 -12.39 -11.54 -2.28
C PHE A 162 -11.67 -12.65 -1.50
N VAL A 163 -11.44 -12.48 -0.20
CA VAL A 163 -10.51 -13.33 0.55
C VAL A 163 -10.98 -14.78 0.58
N ASP A 164 -12.25 -15.05 0.83
CA ASP A 164 -12.76 -16.41 0.95
C ASP A 164 -12.76 -17.18 -0.38
N GLU A 165 -12.97 -16.51 -1.53
CA GLU A 165 -12.78 -17.18 -2.83
C GLU A 165 -11.33 -17.32 -3.26
N LEU A 166 -10.45 -16.36 -2.95
CA LEU A 166 -9.06 -16.41 -3.39
C LEU A 166 -8.18 -17.31 -2.51
N SER A 167 -8.59 -17.54 -1.27
CA SER A 167 -7.85 -18.32 -0.29
C SER A 167 -7.58 -19.75 -0.77
N LYS A 168 -6.29 -20.11 -0.84
CA LYS A 168 -5.81 -21.42 -1.28
C LYS A 168 -4.37 -21.62 -0.85
N SER A 169 -3.95 -22.89 -0.74
CA SER A 169 -2.56 -23.27 -0.42
C SER A 169 -1.52 -22.49 -1.22
N ASP A 170 -0.52 -21.98 -0.50
CA ASP A 170 0.64 -21.25 -0.98
C ASP A 170 0.33 -19.88 -1.63
N ARG A 171 -0.90 -19.36 -1.43
CA ARG A 171 -1.26 -17.99 -1.75
C ARG A 171 -1.18 -17.09 -0.51
N ILE A 172 -0.57 -15.91 -0.66
CA ILE A 172 -0.67 -14.80 0.30
C ILE A 172 -1.64 -13.78 -0.30
N ILE A 173 -2.78 -13.57 0.35
CA ILE A 173 -3.79 -12.61 -0.09
C ILE A 173 -3.80 -11.44 0.88
N MET A 174 -3.54 -10.23 0.40
CA MET A 174 -3.64 -9.00 1.15
C MET A 174 -4.65 -8.08 0.48
N THR A 175 -5.56 -7.51 1.27
CA THR A 175 -6.53 -6.54 0.77
C THR A 175 -6.48 -5.27 1.59
N SER A 176 -6.67 -4.13 0.93
CA SER A 176 -6.63 -2.80 1.55
C SER A 176 -7.75 -2.54 2.57
N THR A 177 -8.83 -3.32 2.53
CA THR A 177 -9.98 -3.19 3.43
C THR A 177 -10.57 -4.56 3.81
N GLU A 178 -11.24 -4.64 4.95
CA GLU A 178 -12.20 -5.69 5.28
C GLU A 178 -13.51 -5.47 4.49
N PRO A 179 -14.42 -6.47 4.41
CA PRO A 179 -15.72 -6.31 3.77
C PRO A 179 -16.52 -5.10 4.29
N GLY A 180 -17.00 -4.25 3.39
CA GLY A 180 -17.85 -3.09 3.72
C GLY A 180 -17.12 -1.80 4.09
N TYR A 181 -15.79 -1.77 3.98
CA TYR A 181 -14.98 -0.58 4.27
C TYR A 181 -14.45 0.09 3.00
N SER A 182 -14.02 1.35 3.14
CA SER A 182 -13.53 2.16 2.03
C SER A 182 -12.00 2.12 1.96
N ALA A 183 -11.48 2.18 0.73
CA ALA A 183 -10.07 2.43 0.46
C ALA A 183 -9.84 3.92 0.15
N TRP A 184 -8.64 4.41 0.47
CA TRP A 184 -8.31 5.83 0.43
C TRP A 184 -7.06 6.11 -0.37
N TRP A 185 -7.02 7.30 -0.96
CA TRP A 185 -5.79 7.86 -1.48
C TRP A 185 -4.86 8.28 -0.35
N SER A 186 -3.57 8.17 -0.61
CA SER A 186 -2.53 8.68 0.26
C SER A 186 -2.69 10.20 0.39
N PRO A 187 -2.51 10.71 1.62
CA PRO A 187 -2.48 12.13 1.84
C PRO A 187 -1.22 12.81 1.26
N ILE A 188 -0.22 12.03 0.87
CA ILE A 188 1.05 12.56 0.39
C ILE A 188 1.02 12.58 -1.13
N TYR A 189 1.32 13.74 -1.71
CA TYR A 189 1.54 13.85 -3.15
C TYR A 189 2.57 12.81 -3.61
N PRO A 190 2.29 11.99 -4.64
CA PRO A 190 1.30 12.23 -5.71
C PRO A 190 -0.11 11.66 -5.49
N HIS A 191 -0.51 11.29 -4.27
CA HIS A 191 -1.83 10.75 -3.93
C HIS A 191 -2.10 9.37 -4.56
N ILE A 192 -1.12 8.48 -4.45
CA ILE A 192 -1.26 7.04 -4.77
C ILE A 192 -2.08 6.32 -3.70
N SER A 193 -2.41 5.05 -3.90
CA SER A 193 -3.19 4.28 -2.91
C SER A 193 -2.52 4.20 -1.54
N LEU A 194 -3.30 4.41 -0.46
CA LEU A 194 -2.78 4.54 0.89
C LEU A 194 -2.20 3.22 1.44
N PHE A 195 -2.90 2.09 1.25
CA PHE A 195 -2.40 0.81 1.73
C PHE A 195 -1.23 0.32 0.88
N GLY A 196 -1.34 0.40 -0.46
CA GLY A 196 -0.26 0.13 -1.39
C GLY A 196 1.01 0.93 -1.09
N GLU A 197 0.90 2.24 -0.83
CA GLU A 197 2.04 3.09 -0.48
C GLU A 197 2.82 2.55 0.72
N GLY A 198 2.13 2.35 1.85
CA GLY A 198 2.77 1.84 3.07
C GLY A 198 3.35 0.43 2.91
N LEU A 199 2.64 -0.43 2.18
CA LEU A 199 3.04 -1.82 1.97
C LEU A 199 4.36 -1.90 1.19
N PHE A 200 4.42 -1.35 -0.02
CA PHE A 200 5.63 -1.48 -0.84
C PHE A 200 6.81 -0.66 -0.30
N ASN A 201 6.56 0.49 0.35
CA ASN A 201 7.62 1.22 1.05
C ASN A 201 8.27 0.37 2.15
N SER A 202 7.47 -0.38 2.92
CA SER A 202 8.00 -1.28 3.95
C SER A 202 8.70 -2.52 3.35
N ILE A 203 8.16 -3.10 2.27
CA ILE A 203 8.84 -4.19 1.54
C ILE A 203 10.21 -3.73 1.03
N LEU A 204 10.30 -2.56 0.38
CA LEU A 204 11.56 -2.00 -0.11
C LEU A 204 12.54 -1.61 1.00
N ALA A 205 12.04 -1.36 2.22
CA ALA A 205 12.87 -1.19 3.40
C ALA A 205 13.51 -2.52 3.89
N GLY A 206 13.15 -3.65 3.28
CA GLY A 206 13.69 -4.98 3.56
C GLY A 206 12.89 -5.76 4.60
N ASN A 207 11.66 -5.35 4.87
CA ASN A 207 10.77 -6.07 5.79
C ASN A 207 10.13 -7.27 5.09
N SER A 208 9.70 -8.25 5.90
CA SER A 208 8.86 -9.35 5.42
C SER A 208 7.52 -8.80 4.92
N ILE A 209 6.80 -9.55 4.09
CA ILE A 209 5.45 -9.18 3.64
C ILE A 209 4.53 -8.96 4.86
N GLY A 210 4.63 -9.81 5.88
CA GLY A 210 3.80 -9.73 7.08
C GLY A 210 4.13 -8.51 7.95
N ASP A 211 5.41 -8.15 8.08
CA ASP A 211 5.82 -6.92 8.76
C ASP A 211 5.41 -5.68 7.94
N ALA A 212 5.52 -5.75 6.60
CA ALA A 212 5.09 -4.66 5.72
C ALA A 212 3.58 -4.41 5.74
N PHE A 213 2.78 -5.47 5.81
CA PHE A 213 1.33 -5.39 6.02
C PHE A 213 1.00 -4.71 7.37
N VAL A 214 1.73 -5.05 8.43
CA VAL A 214 1.60 -4.42 9.74
C VAL A 214 1.96 -2.93 9.68
N ASP A 215 3.06 -2.59 9.03
CA ASP A 215 3.50 -1.20 8.87
C ASP A 215 2.49 -0.36 8.09
N ALA A 216 1.98 -0.87 6.96
CA ALA A 216 0.94 -0.22 6.17
C ALA A 216 -0.32 0.03 6.99
N THR A 217 -0.73 -0.94 7.81
CA THR A 217 -1.88 -0.77 8.71
C THR A 217 -1.61 0.26 9.80
N ASN A 218 -0.41 0.28 10.37
CA ASN A 218 -0.01 1.28 11.35
C ASN A 218 0.06 2.69 10.75
N GLU A 219 0.45 2.82 9.49
CA GLU A 219 0.46 4.06 8.73
C GLU A 219 -0.97 4.60 8.51
N ILE A 220 -1.88 3.75 8.04
CA ILE A 220 -3.33 4.07 7.92
C ILE A 220 -3.88 4.57 9.25
N ASN A 221 -3.56 3.89 10.36
CA ASN A 221 -3.95 4.29 11.70
C ASN A 221 -3.34 5.64 12.10
N ALA A 222 -2.03 5.84 11.86
CA ALA A 222 -1.31 7.06 12.17
C ALA A 222 -1.82 8.26 11.37
N LEU A 223 -2.36 8.02 10.18
CA LEU A 223 -2.95 9.02 9.29
C LEU A 223 -4.44 9.26 9.56
N GLY A 224 -5.03 8.60 10.57
CA GLY A 224 -6.40 8.84 11.02
C GLY A 224 -7.48 8.05 10.27
N TYR A 225 -7.09 7.09 9.42
CA TYR A 225 -8.01 6.28 8.62
C TYR A 225 -8.31 4.91 9.26
N GLY A 226 -7.70 4.58 10.40
CA GLY A 226 -7.79 3.26 11.04
C GLY A 226 -9.20 2.75 11.37
N ASP A 227 -10.14 3.66 11.58
CA ASP A 227 -11.54 3.30 11.85
C ASP A 227 -12.35 3.03 10.56
N ILE A 228 -11.84 3.42 9.39
CA ILE A 228 -12.57 3.42 8.11
C ILE A 228 -11.85 2.71 6.95
N GLN A 229 -10.57 2.37 7.11
CA GLN A 229 -9.80 1.49 6.24
C GLN A 229 -9.07 0.47 7.10
N LYS A 230 -9.39 -0.81 6.92
CA LYS A 230 -8.87 -1.90 7.75
C LYS A 230 -8.35 -3.01 6.87
N PRO A 231 -7.07 -3.01 6.51
CA PRO A 231 -6.51 -4.07 5.69
C PRO A 231 -6.69 -5.45 6.33
N VAL A 232 -6.87 -6.49 5.52
CA VAL A 232 -6.87 -7.90 5.97
C VAL A 232 -5.86 -8.71 5.18
N ILE A 233 -5.33 -9.75 5.80
CA ILE A 233 -4.43 -10.73 5.19
C ILE A 233 -4.94 -12.15 5.46
N ASP A 234 -4.85 -13.02 4.46
CA ASP A 234 -5.03 -14.48 4.53
C ASP A 234 -3.77 -15.14 3.95
N ASP A 235 -3.08 -15.93 4.77
CA ASP A 235 -1.89 -16.71 4.34
C ASP A 235 -1.88 -18.14 4.93
N ASN A 236 -2.95 -18.52 5.62
CA ASN A 236 -3.13 -19.85 6.20
C ASN A 236 -4.15 -20.72 5.46
N HIS A 237 -4.79 -20.15 4.43
CA HIS A 237 -5.73 -20.80 3.52
C HIS A 237 -7.07 -21.21 4.18
N ASP A 238 -7.53 -20.49 5.20
CA ASP A 238 -8.80 -20.76 5.88
C ASP A 238 -9.97 -19.92 5.36
N GLY A 239 -9.70 -18.96 4.46
CA GLY A 239 -10.68 -18.07 3.87
C GLY A 239 -11.17 -16.98 4.81
N VAL A 240 -10.48 -16.75 5.93
CA VAL A 240 -10.86 -15.77 6.96
C VAL A 240 -9.73 -14.78 7.15
N GLY A 241 -9.75 -13.69 6.38
CA GLY A 241 -8.75 -12.64 6.50
C GLY A 241 -8.70 -12.00 7.89
N HIS A 242 -7.49 -11.74 8.39
CA HIS A 242 -7.26 -11.13 9.69
C HIS A 242 -6.72 -9.70 9.59
N ILE A 243 -7.28 -8.82 10.43
CA ILE A 243 -6.75 -7.46 10.65
C ILE A 243 -5.57 -7.47 11.63
N VAL A 244 -4.75 -6.42 11.57
CA VAL A 244 -3.79 -6.11 12.64
C VAL A 244 -4.54 -5.67 13.90
N ASN A 245 -4.19 -6.24 15.06
CA ASN A 245 -4.83 -5.85 16.31
C ASN A 245 -4.36 -4.47 16.79
N ALA A 246 -5.00 -3.94 17.85
CA ALA A 246 -4.69 -2.63 18.44
C ALA A 246 -3.24 -2.46 18.95
N TRP A 247 -2.45 -3.54 19.01
CA TRP A 247 -1.05 -3.53 19.41
C TRP A 247 -0.07 -3.63 18.24
N GLY A 248 -0.56 -3.57 16.99
CA GLY A 248 0.30 -3.67 15.81
C GLY A 248 0.74 -5.10 15.52
N HIS A 249 -0.05 -6.12 15.89
CA HIS A 249 0.32 -7.51 15.67
C HIS A 249 -0.74 -8.29 14.88
N LEU A 250 -0.27 -9.04 13.88
CA LEU A 250 -1.01 -10.18 13.31
C LEU A 250 -1.16 -11.32 14.34
N PRO A 251 -2.14 -12.22 14.16
CA PRO A 251 -2.29 -13.42 14.99
C PRO A 251 -0.98 -14.18 15.21
N SER A 252 -0.82 -14.80 16.38
CA SER A 252 0.34 -15.66 16.67
C SER A 252 0.26 -17.04 16.02
N THR A 253 -0.91 -17.39 15.48
CA THR A 253 -1.21 -18.66 14.80
C THR A 253 -2.16 -18.38 13.64
N GLY A 254 -2.00 -19.09 12.52
CA GLY A 254 -2.81 -18.84 11.32
C GLY A 254 -2.22 -17.69 10.51
N ASP A 255 -3.05 -16.72 10.18
CA ASP A 255 -2.66 -15.61 9.30
C ASP A 255 -1.48 -14.79 9.82
N GLY A 256 -0.58 -14.49 8.89
CA GLY A 256 0.65 -13.75 9.10
C GLY A 256 1.85 -14.64 9.42
N ILE A 257 1.72 -15.97 9.48
CA ILE A 257 2.88 -16.85 9.70
C ILE A 257 3.75 -16.90 8.45
N ASP A 258 3.14 -17.19 7.30
CA ASP A 258 3.87 -17.34 6.05
C ASP A 258 4.40 -15.98 5.57
N ALA A 259 3.54 -14.97 5.59
CA ALA A 259 3.90 -13.60 5.21
C ALA A 259 5.04 -13.02 6.07
N LYS A 260 5.10 -13.31 7.39
CA LYS A 260 6.23 -12.85 8.24
C LYS A 260 7.56 -13.55 7.95
N ASN A 261 7.51 -14.72 7.30
CA ASN A 261 8.71 -15.45 6.89
C ASN A 261 9.05 -15.25 5.42
N THR A 262 8.22 -14.52 4.68
CA THR A 262 8.40 -14.26 3.25
C THR A 262 8.93 -12.85 3.01
N TYR A 263 10.04 -12.76 2.30
CA TYR A 263 10.71 -11.51 1.96
C TYR A 263 10.83 -11.39 0.45
N LEU A 264 10.36 -10.28 -0.11
CA LEU A 264 10.59 -9.98 -1.52
C LEU A 264 11.98 -9.36 -1.67
N THR A 265 12.79 -9.90 -2.57
CA THR A 265 14.17 -9.42 -2.78
C THR A 265 14.34 -8.67 -4.07
N GLN A 266 15.30 -7.73 -4.05
CA GLN A 266 15.78 -7.01 -5.22
C GLN A 266 16.67 -7.88 -6.09
N GLY A 267 16.06 -8.55 -7.07
CA GLY A 267 16.75 -9.32 -8.10
C GLY A 267 17.48 -10.56 -7.57
N CYS A 268 17.33 -11.68 -8.27
CA CYS A 268 18.18 -12.83 -8.10
C CYS A 268 19.41 -12.67 -9.03
N PRO A 269 20.65 -12.39 -8.54
CA PRO A 269 21.09 -12.40 -7.14
C PRO A 269 21.11 -11.02 -6.45
N LEU A 270 20.89 -11.08 -5.13
CA LEU A 270 20.82 -9.99 -4.14
C LEU A 270 21.73 -8.80 -4.47
N ILE A 271 21.14 -7.71 -4.94
CA ILE A 271 21.71 -6.39 -4.70
C ILE A 271 20.82 -5.72 -3.66
N LEU A 272 21.31 -5.62 -2.43
CA LEU A 272 20.70 -4.79 -1.39
C LEU A 272 20.93 -3.31 -1.77
N ILE A 273 20.11 -2.76 -2.66
CA ILE A 273 20.03 -1.31 -2.86
C ILE A 273 19.05 -0.79 -1.83
N LYS A 274 19.55 -0.15 -0.78
CA LYS A 274 18.71 0.59 0.17
C LYS A 274 18.10 1.78 -0.58
N PHE A 275 16.80 1.72 -0.83
CA PHE A 275 16.02 2.85 -1.37
C PHE A 275 15.57 3.77 -0.23
N PRO A 276 15.19 5.03 -0.54
CA PRO A 276 14.72 5.98 0.46
C PRO A 276 13.57 5.39 1.25
N GLN A 277 13.77 5.23 2.56
CA GLN A 277 12.73 4.80 3.49
C GLN A 277 11.79 5.97 3.72
N VAL A 278 10.51 5.80 3.43
CA VAL A 278 9.47 6.65 4.02
C VAL A 278 9.29 6.14 5.45
N LEU A 279 9.77 6.92 6.42
CA LEU A 279 9.65 6.59 7.84
C LEU A 279 8.57 7.46 8.48
N TYR A 280 7.43 6.85 8.81
CA TYR A 280 6.38 7.49 9.58
C TYR A 280 6.68 7.37 11.07
N ILE A 281 6.98 8.50 11.70
CA ILE A 281 7.19 8.56 13.15
C ILE A 281 5.97 9.24 13.77
N PRO A 282 5.01 8.48 14.35
CA PRO A 282 3.88 9.09 15.04
C PRO A 282 4.38 9.78 16.31
N LEU A 283 4.51 11.10 16.27
CA LEU A 283 4.87 11.91 17.44
C LEU A 283 3.58 12.36 18.16
N LYS A 284 3.31 11.77 19.33
CA LYS A 284 2.22 12.23 20.20
C LYS A 284 2.72 13.37 21.09
N PHE A 285 2.30 14.59 20.80
CA PHE A 285 2.56 15.76 21.64
C PHE A 285 1.26 16.29 22.23
N TRP A 286 1.24 16.48 23.56
CA TRP A 286 0.13 17.14 24.24
C TRP A 286 0.40 18.63 24.28
N VAL A 287 -0.40 19.40 23.55
CA VAL A 287 -0.37 20.87 23.63
C VAL A 287 -1.60 21.35 24.35
N ALA A 288 -1.38 22.19 25.37
CA ALA A 288 -2.48 22.92 26.00
C ALA A 288 -3.09 23.84 24.93
N TYR A 289 -4.32 23.51 24.52
CA TYR A 289 -5.05 24.29 23.52
C TYR A 289 -5.20 25.74 24.00
N ASN A 290 -4.47 26.64 23.34
CA ASN A 290 -4.50 28.08 23.56
C ASN A 290 -4.57 28.71 22.16
N PRO A 291 -5.42 29.73 21.90
CA PRO A 291 -5.54 30.40 20.58
C PRO A 291 -4.27 31.11 20.06
N ALA A 292 -3.09 30.77 20.57
CA ALA A 292 -1.81 31.23 20.09
C ALA A 292 -1.17 30.20 19.16
N ILE A 293 -0.43 30.68 18.16
CA ILE A 293 0.42 29.90 17.26
C ILE A 293 1.30 28.95 18.10
N ILE A 294 1.23 27.65 17.78
CA ILE A 294 2.02 26.61 18.44
C ILE A 294 3.26 26.32 17.59
N ASN A 295 4.42 26.76 18.05
CA ASN A 295 5.69 26.44 17.38
C ASN A 295 6.20 25.08 17.87
N ILE A 296 6.21 24.08 16.99
CA ILE A 296 6.79 22.76 17.28
C ILE A 296 8.13 22.66 16.52
N PRO A 297 9.27 22.90 17.19
CA PRO A 297 10.56 22.65 16.57
C PRO A 297 10.76 21.14 16.44
N ILE A 298 10.71 20.66 15.21
CA ILE A 298 11.10 19.29 14.89
C ILE A 298 12.56 19.34 14.45
N SER A 299 13.33 18.31 14.81
CA SER A 299 14.69 18.13 14.34
C SER A 299 14.87 16.65 14.09
N ILE A 300 15.07 16.30 12.82
CA ILE A 300 15.32 14.93 12.40
C ILE A 300 16.80 14.83 12.08
N GLY A 301 17.49 13.99 12.84
CA GLY A 301 18.86 13.57 12.53
C GLY A 301 18.81 12.15 11.98
N VAL A 302 19.46 11.92 10.84
CA VAL A 302 19.73 10.58 10.31
C VAL A 302 21.21 10.28 10.44
N ASP A 303 21.53 9.17 11.10
CA ASP A 303 22.91 8.72 11.31
C ASP A 303 23.45 8.02 10.05
N ASN A 304 23.72 8.78 8.98
CA ASN A 304 24.49 8.36 7.79
C ASN A 304 24.47 9.43 6.68
N SER A 305 25.19 9.18 5.58
CA SER A 305 25.16 9.96 4.34
C SER A 305 23.87 9.81 3.53
N THR A 306 22.74 9.42 4.14
CA THR A 306 21.47 9.27 3.42
C THR A 306 20.87 10.64 3.20
N GLU A 307 20.58 10.95 1.95
CA GLU A 307 19.87 12.17 1.59
C GLU A 307 18.40 12.03 1.97
N ILE A 308 17.91 12.87 2.88
CA ILE A 308 16.47 13.00 3.12
C ILE A 308 15.93 13.96 2.06
N ALA A 309 15.11 13.44 1.16
CA ALA A 309 14.51 14.24 0.10
C ALA A 309 13.50 15.26 0.64
N ARG A 310 12.62 14.83 1.56
CA ARG A 310 11.53 15.63 2.13
C ARG A 310 11.22 15.19 3.56
N VAL A 311 10.75 16.12 4.38
CA VAL A 311 10.16 15.82 5.69
C VAL A 311 8.80 16.49 5.75
N ILE A 312 7.77 15.69 5.99
CA ILE A 312 6.39 16.15 6.07
C ILE A 312 5.91 15.94 7.50
N VAL A 313 5.25 16.95 8.05
CA VAL A 313 4.58 16.86 9.34
C VAL A 313 3.09 17.00 9.13
N ARG A 314 2.33 16.06 9.69
CA ARG A 314 0.88 16.09 9.72
C ARG A 314 0.39 16.23 11.15
N VAL A 315 -0.63 17.05 11.36
CA VAL A 315 -1.30 17.18 12.67
C VAL A 315 -2.77 16.81 12.52
N ILE A 316 -3.16 15.70 13.12
CA ILE A 316 -4.54 15.19 13.05
C ILE A 316 -5.25 15.54 14.35
N PRO A 317 -6.30 16.38 14.33
CA PRO A 317 -7.13 16.64 15.51
C PRO A 317 -7.78 15.34 16.03
N GLU A 318 -7.94 15.22 17.35
CA GLU A 318 -8.57 14.03 17.98
C GLU A 318 -9.98 13.74 17.45
N ASN A 319 -10.69 14.78 17.02
CA ASN A 319 -12.05 14.70 16.47
C ASN A 319 -12.11 14.81 14.95
N TRP A 320 -10.96 14.79 14.25
CA TRP A 320 -10.97 14.76 12.80
C TRP A 320 -11.29 13.35 12.34
N THR A 321 -12.32 13.23 11.54
CA THR A 321 -12.59 12.05 10.73
C THR A 321 -12.27 12.42 9.30
N PRO A 322 -11.59 11.55 8.54
CA PRO A 322 -11.53 11.73 7.10
C PRO A 322 -12.95 11.90 6.55
N PRO A 323 -13.13 12.59 5.41
CA PRO A 323 -14.36 12.46 4.64
C PRO A 323 -14.70 10.97 4.48
N VAL A 324 -15.95 10.61 4.21
CA VAL A 324 -16.29 9.24 3.80
C VAL A 324 -16.66 9.32 2.32
N PRO A 325 -16.23 8.38 1.45
CA PRO A 325 -16.55 8.48 0.05
C PRO A 325 -18.08 8.37 -0.09
N SER A 326 -18.64 9.10 -1.05
CA SER A 326 -20.10 9.20 -1.17
C SER A 326 -20.76 7.90 -1.63
N ASP A 327 -20.01 7.02 -2.27
CA ASP A 327 -20.42 5.69 -2.70
C ASP A 327 -19.22 4.74 -2.81
N ASN A 328 -19.47 3.49 -3.13
CA ASN A 328 -18.43 2.47 -3.36
C ASN A 328 -17.73 2.59 -4.72
N GLU A 329 -18.20 3.50 -5.58
CA GLU A 329 -17.63 3.84 -6.89
C GLU A 329 -16.75 5.09 -6.82
N SER A 330 -16.55 5.63 -5.62
CA SER A 330 -15.63 6.71 -5.31
C SER A 330 -14.66 6.18 -4.27
N MET A 331 -13.41 6.02 -4.65
CA MET A 331 -12.34 5.97 -3.66
C MET A 331 -12.33 7.28 -2.88
N GLY A 332 -11.95 7.20 -1.61
CA GLY A 332 -11.88 8.38 -0.76
C GLY A 332 -10.92 9.42 -1.30
N GLY A 333 -11.46 10.54 -1.79
CA GLY A 333 -10.72 11.66 -2.38
C GLY A 333 -9.85 12.39 -1.37
N TRP A 334 -8.72 12.94 -1.83
CA TRP A 334 -7.93 13.90 -1.08
C TRP A 334 -8.74 15.19 -0.88
N ASP A 335 -9.22 15.43 0.34
CA ASP A 335 -9.92 16.68 0.66
C ASP A 335 -8.92 17.84 0.71
N GLU A 336 -9.26 18.96 0.07
CA GLU A 336 -8.46 20.19 0.11
C GLU A 336 -8.17 20.67 1.54
N ASN A 337 -9.06 20.38 2.49
CA ASN A 337 -8.84 20.65 3.90
C ASN A 337 -7.74 19.77 4.51
N GLU A 338 -7.40 18.62 3.92
CA GLU A 338 -6.30 17.78 4.42
C GLU A 338 -4.94 18.45 4.27
N THR A 339 -4.76 19.25 3.22
CA THR A 339 -3.55 20.07 3.05
C THR A 339 -3.37 21.07 4.20
N SER A 340 -4.46 21.50 4.84
CA SER A 340 -4.41 22.44 5.97
C SER A 340 -3.80 21.83 7.24
N TYR A 341 -3.67 20.50 7.27
CA TYR A 341 -3.09 19.73 8.37
C TYR A 341 -1.69 19.20 8.04
N GLN A 342 -1.10 19.61 6.92
CA GLN A 342 0.19 19.12 6.44
C GLN A 342 1.16 20.26 6.16
N TRP A 343 2.40 20.11 6.62
CA TRP A 343 3.49 21.07 6.41
C TRP A 343 4.77 20.35 6.02
N GLU A 344 5.37 20.77 4.91
CA GLU A 344 6.71 20.35 4.55
C GLU A 344 7.74 21.16 5.32
N LEU A 345 8.66 20.47 6.00
CA LEU A 345 9.74 21.10 6.74
C LEU A 345 10.90 21.43 5.81
N THR A 346 11.60 22.52 6.11
CA THR A 346 12.74 23.00 5.35
C THR A 346 14.06 22.62 6.02
N LEU A 347 15.02 22.16 5.23
CA LEU A 347 16.38 21.89 5.71
C LEU A 347 17.06 23.20 6.15
N ASP A 348 17.47 23.25 7.41
CA ASP A 348 18.22 24.34 8.00
C ASP A 348 19.73 24.21 7.72
N ARG A 349 20.49 25.25 8.08
CA ARG A 349 21.95 25.30 7.84
C ARG A 349 22.75 24.29 8.67
N ASN A 350 22.13 23.67 9.66
CA ASN A 350 22.74 22.70 10.57
C ASN A 350 22.39 21.26 10.19
N GLY A 351 21.63 21.05 9.10
CA GLY A 351 21.17 19.74 8.67
C GLY A 351 19.89 19.25 9.34
N ASN A 352 19.19 20.11 10.09
CA ASN A 352 17.89 19.77 10.68
C ASN A 352 16.75 20.21 9.77
N PHE A 353 15.68 19.44 9.71
CA PHE A 353 14.43 19.87 9.09
C PHE A 353 13.60 20.69 10.08
N THR A 354 13.30 21.94 9.75
CA THR A 354 12.55 22.87 10.60
C THR A 354 11.37 23.49 9.85
N GLY A 355 10.29 23.75 10.57
CA GLY A 355 9.10 24.39 10.01
C GLY A 355 8.23 25.01 11.10
N LEU A 356 7.29 25.83 10.67
CA LEU A 356 6.30 26.47 11.54
C LEU A 356 4.94 25.84 11.25
N ILE A 357 4.27 25.39 12.31
CA ILE A 357 2.95 24.76 12.21
C ILE A 357 1.94 25.73 12.80
N GLU A 358 1.10 26.32 11.94
CA GLU A 358 0.02 27.19 12.38
C GLU A 358 -1.29 26.39 12.46
N ILE A 359 -1.62 25.90 13.65
CA ILE A 359 -2.89 25.24 13.91
C ILE A 359 -3.94 26.32 14.16
N ASN A 360 -4.72 26.64 13.13
CA ASN A 360 -5.90 27.49 13.29
C ASN A 360 -7.02 26.71 13.96
N SER A 361 -7.63 27.29 14.99
CA SER A 361 -8.79 26.73 15.68
C SER A 361 -9.86 26.29 14.69
N PRO A 362 -10.27 25.00 14.65
CA PRO A 362 -11.43 24.57 13.86
C PRO A 362 -12.74 25.18 14.40
N ILE A 363 -12.71 25.85 15.56
CA ILE A 363 -13.84 26.60 16.11
C ILE A 363 -13.83 28.03 15.54
N ARG A 364 -14.33 28.17 14.31
CA ARG A 364 -15.10 29.35 13.90
C ARG A 364 -16.20 28.85 12.97
N ASP A 365 -17.28 28.35 13.58
CA ASP A 365 -18.66 28.59 13.15
C ASP A 365 -19.63 27.80 14.04
N SER A 366 -19.82 28.30 15.26
CA SER A 366 -21.02 28.04 16.04
C SER A 366 -21.44 29.33 16.74
N ASN A 367 -21.97 30.26 15.96
CA ASN A 367 -22.88 31.30 16.42
C ASN A 367 -24.10 31.34 15.51
#